data_AF-A0A8S8ZCW6-F1
#
_entry.id   AF-A0A8S8ZCW6-F1
#
_cell.length_a   1.000
_cell.length_b   1.000
_cell.length_c   1.000
_cell.angle_alpha   90.00
_cell.angle_beta   90.00
_cell.angle_gamma   90.00
#
_symmetry.space_group_name_H-M   'P 1'
#
loop_
_entity.id
_entity.type
_entity.pdbx_description
1 polymer ?
#
loop_
_entity_poly.entity_id
_entity_poly.type
_entity_poly.pdbx_seq_one_letter_code
_entity_poly.pdbx_strand_id
1 'polypeptide(L)'
;MLRPATRPALAATRQVRQCAARFLSSPASPDTSSSSVNNASTTPRTNSTSPPPNSKSSSTNSKGKKPLTAEQREFLSSALRVNQAGELAATLIYTGQTPPLVTRDPSLRPLMKHMYDQEAAHLRTFNDLIYRHRVRPTALYPLWSVMASGLGWGTAMLGKEAAMACTEAVETEIGGHYNAQIRRLLEMVSEWEAEGYEVGAEFRDLINTLRRIRDEELEHLDHAVEHDAQKAEPHWLLTGVIRAGCRGAIWVSERV
;
A
#
# COMPACT_ATOMS: atom_id res chain seq x y z
N MET A 1 -40.65 -38.13 -9.70
CA MET A 1 -40.83 -36.68 -9.90
C MET A 1 -40.43 -35.96 -8.63
N LEU A 2 -39.23 -35.38 -8.58
CA LEU A 2 -38.72 -34.62 -7.43
C LEU A 2 -38.16 -33.29 -7.96
N ARG A 3 -38.70 -32.18 -7.45
CA ARG A 3 -38.29 -30.80 -7.79
C ARG A 3 -36.90 -30.48 -7.22
N PRO A 4 -36.07 -29.66 -7.89
CA PRO A 4 -34.84 -29.15 -7.30
C PRO A 4 -35.12 -27.92 -6.42
N ALA A 5 -34.43 -27.87 -5.28
CA ALA A 5 -34.39 -26.74 -4.37
C ALA A 5 -33.45 -25.65 -4.92
N THR A 6 -33.93 -24.41 -4.96
CA THR A 6 -33.16 -23.20 -5.28
C THR A 6 -32.33 -22.77 -4.07
N ARG A 7 -31.02 -22.57 -4.25
CA ARG A 7 -30.12 -21.95 -3.26
C ARG A 7 -29.92 -20.45 -3.61
N PRO A 8 -29.96 -19.51 -2.65
CA PRO A 8 -29.59 -18.13 -2.91
C PRO A 8 -28.10 -17.91 -2.56
N ALA A 9 -27.26 -17.70 -3.56
CA ALA A 9 -25.83 -17.38 -3.40
C ALA A 9 -25.53 -15.98 -3.97
N LEU A 10 -26.21 -14.95 -3.47
CA LEU A 10 -26.06 -13.56 -3.96
C LEU A 10 -26.04 -12.49 -2.85
N ALA A 11 -25.85 -12.88 -1.58
CA ALA A 11 -25.91 -11.95 -0.45
C ALA A 11 -24.53 -11.60 0.17
N ALA A 12 -23.46 -12.33 -0.10
CA ALA A 12 -22.17 -12.13 0.57
C ALA A 12 -21.28 -11.03 -0.05
N THR A 13 -21.51 -10.64 -1.30
CA THR A 13 -20.64 -9.70 -2.04
C THR A 13 -20.87 -8.22 -1.71
N ARG A 14 -21.88 -7.91 -0.87
CA ARG A 14 -22.27 -6.51 -0.59
C ARG A 14 -21.68 -5.96 0.73
N GLN A 15 -21.13 -6.82 1.59
CA GLN A 15 -20.76 -6.43 2.95
C GLN A 15 -19.35 -5.84 3.08
N VAL A 16 -18.46 -6.09 2.11
CA VAL A 16 -17.10 -5.51 2.09
C VAL A 16 -17.10 -4.06 1.56
N ARG A 17 -18.04 -3.70 0.67
CA ARG A 17 -18.13 -2.36 0.07
C ARG A 17 -18.70 -1.26 0.99
N GLN A 18 -19.41 -1.60 2.08
CA GLN A 18 -20.17 -0.61 2.86
C GLN A 18 -19.41 0.10 3.98
N CYS A 19 -18.22 -0.35 4.37
CA CYS A 19 -17.42 0.36 5.39
C CYS A 19 -16.58 1.53 4.83
N ALA A 20 -16.33 1.59 3.52
CA ALA A 20 -15.41 2.58 2.93
C ALA A 20 -16.08 3.88 2.44
N ALA A 21 -17.40 3.90 2.23
CA ALA A 21 -18.06 4.97 1.47
C ALA A 21 -18.66 6.12 2.30
N ARG A 22 -18.46 6.18 3.63
CA ARG A 22 -19.14 7.18 4.50
C ARG A 22 -18.34 8.42 4.88
N PHE A 23 -17.11 8.62 4.40
CA PHE A 23 -16.27 9.74 4.85
C PHE A 23 -15.75 10.70 3.77
N LEU A 24 -16.26 10.63 2.54
CA LEU A 24 -15.87 11.56 1.48
C LEU A 24 -17.10 12.27 0.93
N SER A 25 -17.47 13.39 1.55
CA SER A 25 -18.41 14.36 0.97
C SER A 25 -18.12 15.75 1.52
N SER A 26 -17.43 16.56 0.75
CA SER A 26 -17.62 18.02 0.75
C SER A 26 -17.31 18.62 -0.62
N PRO A 27 -17.97 19.73 -0.98
CA PRO A 27 -18.26 20.07 -2.37
C PRO A 27 -17.24 21.03 -3.00
N ALA A 28 -17.14 20.94 -4.33
CA ALA A 28 -16.39 21.83 -5.20
C ALA A 28 -16.93 23.27 -5.19
N SER A 29 -16.04 24.25 -5.38
CA SER A 29 -16.37 25.65 -5.69
C SER A 29 -15.95 25.98 -7.14
N PRO A 30 -16.63 26.91 -7.82
CA PRO A 30 -16.51 27.07 -9.27
C PRO A 30 -15.51 28.15 -9.71
N ASP A 31 -15.09 28.01 -10.97
CA ASP A 31 -14.29 28.93 -11.77
C ASP A 31 -14.92 30.33 -11.95
N THR A 32 -14.08 31.35 -12.15
CA THR A 32 -14.43 32.43 -13.10
C THR A 32 -13.19 33.13 -13.66
N SER A 33 -13.24 33.35 -14.97
CA SER A 33 -12.24 33.92 -15.86
C SER A 33 -12.46 35.41 -16.16
N SER A 34 -11.35 36.11 -16.41
CA SER A 34 -11.11 37.19 -17.40
C SER A 34 -11.98 38.47 -17.44
N SER A 35 -11.33 39.64 -17.40
CA SER A 35 -11.48 40.72 -18.41
C SER A 35 -10.52 41.90 -18.19
N SER A 36 -10.25 42.62 -19.29
CA SER A 36 -9.14 43.55 -19.57
C SER A 36 -9.48 45.06 -19.40
N VAL A 37 -8.43 45.91 -19.47
CA VAL A 37 -8.32 47.34 -19.91
C VAL A 37 -9.08 48.44 -19.10
N ASN A 38 -8.63 49.69 -18.88
CA ASN A 38 -7.80 50.67 -19.63
C ASN A 38 -7.37 51.90 -18.76
N ASN A 39 -6.31 52.59 -19.21
CA ASN A 39 -5.98 54.05 -19.20
C ASN A 39 -5.69 54.93 -17.95
N ALA A 40 -4.43 55.43 -17.93
CA ALA A 40 -3.97 56.83 -18.06
C ALA A 40 -4.15 57.94 -16.97
N SER A 41 -2.98 58.40 -16.48
CA SER A 41 -2.51 59.80 -16.33
C SER A 41 -2.89 60.74 -15.15
N THR A 42 -1.82 61.30 -14.56
CA THR A 42 -1.60 62.67 -14.00
C THR A 42 -1.56 62.87 -12.47
N THR A 43 -0.43 63.41 -12.00
CA THR A 43 0.00 63.91 -10.65
C THR A 43 -0.75 65.19 -10.18
N PRO A 44 -0.56 65.82 -8.97
CA PRO A 44 0.48 65.67 -7.93
C PRO A 44 0.07 65.78 -6.41
N ARG A 45 0.97 65.28 -5.53
CA ARG A 45 1.43 65.78 -4.20
C ARG A 45 0.43 66.21 -3.09
N THR A 46 0.47 65.53 -1.93
CA THR A 46 0.52 66.12 -0.55
C THR A 46 0.90 65.08 0.52
N ASN A 47 1.68 65.53 1.52
CA ASN A 47 2.12 64.78 2.71
C ASN A 47 0.97 64.51 3.68
N SER A 48 0.93 63.32 4.31
CA SER A 48 0.33 63.10 5.64
C SER A 48 0.80 61.79 6.26
N THR A 49 1.34 61.93 7.47
CA THR A 49 1.82 60.93 8.43
C THR A 49 0.76 59.91 8.85
N SER A 50 1.10 58.61 8.84
CA SER A 50 0.69 57.58 9.83
C SER A 50 1.33 56.22 9.50
N PRO A 51 2.07 55.55 10.41
CA PRO A 51 2.50 54.18 10.19
C PRO A 51 1.30 53.21 10.42
N PRO A 52 1.18 52.12 9.64
CA PRO A 52 0.15 51.13 9.89
C PRO A 52 0.46 50.38 11.21
N PRO A 53 -0.57 49.89 11.92
CA PRO A 53 -0.35 49.14 13.16
C PRO A 53 0.40 47.85 12.83
N ASN A 54 1.42 47.56 13.64
CA ASN A 54 2.11 46.27 13.69
C ASN A 54 1.09 45.13 13.60
N SER A 55 0.98 44.52 12.41
CA SER A 55 0.49 43.15 12.33
C SER A 55 1.54 42.32 13.06
N LYS A 56 1.25 41.99 14.31
CA LYS A 56 1.93 40.90 14.99
C LYS A 56 1.66 39.70 14.09
N SER A 57 2.62 39.36 13.24
CA SER A 57 2.67 38.03 12.67
C SER A 57 2.66 37.11 13.88
N SER A 58 1.52 36.47 14.12
CA SER A 58 1.44 35.34 15.01
C SER A 58 2.35 34.29 14.40
N SER A 59 3.63 34.35 14.75
CA SER A 59 4.58 33.27 14.53
C SER A 59 4.02 32.13 15.34
N THR A 60 3.19 31.30 14.72
CA THR A 60 2.88 29.97 15.22
C THR A 60 4.23 29.34 15.50
N ASN A 61 4.51 29.17 16.79
CA ASN A 61 5.79 28.70 17.29
C ASN A 61 5.85 27.20 17.01
N SER A 62 5.95 26.81 15.74
CA SER A 62 6.07 25.41 15.35
C SER A 62 7.42 24.94 15.87
N LYS A 63 7.39 23.91 16.70
CA LYS A 63 8.62 23.20 17.05
C LYS A 63 9.12 22.58 15.74
N GLY A 64 10.43 22.57 15.53
CA GLY A 64 11.05 21.94 14.36
C GLY A 64 10.72 20.44 14.25
N LYS A 65 11.45 19.68 13.43
CA LYS A 65 11.18 18.24 13.30
C LYS A 65 11.49 17.51 14.61
N LYS A 66 10.56 16.68 15.10
CA LYS A 66 10.80 15.83 16.28
C LYS A 66 11.80 14.72 15.93
N PRO A 67 12.89 14.52 16.68
CA PRO A 67 13.72 13.35 16.50
C PRO A 67 12.93 12.09 16.87
N LEU A 68 13.08 11.02 16.08
CA LEU A 68 12.43 9.75 16.37
C LEU A 68 12.85 9.22 17.75
N THR A 69 11.95 8.55 18.46
CA THR A 69 12.33 7.79 19.66
C THR A 69 13.05 6.50 19.26
N ALA A 70 13.66 5.79 20.23
CA ALA A 70 14.27 4.49 19.97
C ALA A 70 13.23 3.47 19.47
N GLU A 71 12.06 3.44 20.10
CA GLU A 71 10.94 2.57 19.72
C GLU A 71 10.44 2.86 18.30
N GLN A 72 10.32 4.14 17.93
CA GLN A 72 9.89 4.53 16.58
C GLN A 72 10.92 4.14 15.51
N ARG A 73 12.22 4.28 15.81
CA ARG A 73 13.30 3.82 14.91
C ARG A 73 13.28 2.31 14.73
N GLU A 74 13.08 1.57 15.82
CA GLU A 74 13.02 0.10 15.77
C GLU A 74 11.81 -0.36 14.96
N PHE A 75 10.63 0.24 15.21
CA PHE A 75 9.43 -0.04 14.44
C PHE A 75 9.64 0.21 12.94
N LEU A 76 10.18 1.37 12.55
CA LEU A 76 10.44 1.69 11.14
C LEU A 76 11.45 0.73 10.50
N SER A 77 12.50 0.38 11.24
CA SER A 77 13.52 -0.56 10.75
C SER A 77 12.94 -1.96 10.54
N SER A 78 12.12 -2.43 11.47
CA SER A 78 11.40 -3.71 11.36
C SER A 78 10.41 -3.69 10.20
N ALA A 79 9.59 -2.64 10.08
CA ALA A 79 8.60 -2.48 9.01
C ALA A 79 9.26 -2.48 7.61
N LEU A 80 10.32 -1.69 7.41
CA LEU A 80 11.04 -1.65 6.13
C LEU A 80 11.68 -2.99 5.77
N ARG A 81 12.22 -3.71 6.76
CA ARG A 81 12.80 -5.05 6.55
C ARG A 81 11.74 -6.05 6.10
N VAL A 82 10.59 -6.06 6.77
CA VAL A 82 9.48 -6.98 6.45
C VAL A 82 8.90 -6.66 5.08
N ASN A 83 8.67 -5.38 4.76
CA ASN A 83 8.18 -5.00 3.42
C ASN A 83 9.15 -5.47 2.34
N GLN A 84 10.45 -5.19 2.49
CA GLN A 84 11.45 -5.64 1.51
C GLN A 84 11.45 -7.16 1.31
N ALA A 85 11.31 -7.93 2.39
CA ALA A 85 11.21 -9.39 2.32
C ALA A 85 9.90 -9.86 1.67
N GLY A 86 8.79 -9.15 1.93
CA GLY A 86 7.48 -9.37 1.32
C GLY A 86 7.52 -9.17 -0.19
N GLU A 87 7.98 -8.00 -0.65
CA GLU A 87 8.08 -7.68 -2.09
C GLU A 87 8.99 -8.65 -2.85
N LEU A 88 10.06 -9.11 -2.20
CA LEU A 88 10.92 -10.14 -2.76
C LEU A 88 10.14 -11.44 -2.95
N ALA A 89 9.42 -11.88 -1.91
CA ALA A 89 8.65 -13.11 -1.96
C ALA A 89 7.56 -13.03 -3.03
N ALA A 90 6.82 -11.92 -3.10
CA ALA A 90 5.79 -11.69 -4.12
C ALA A 90 6.39 -11.74 -5.53
N THR A 91 7.49 -11.00 -5.78
CA THR A 91 8.24 -11.04 -7.05
C THR A 91 8.62 -12.48 -7.43
N LEU A 92 9.11 -13.29 -6.49
CA LEU A 92 9.51 -14.67 -6.72
C LEU A 92 8.33 -15.62 -6.92
N ILE A 93 7.19 -15.37 -6.26
CA ILE A 93 5.94 -16.11 -6.48
C ILE A 93 5.47 -15.89 -7.90
N TYR A 94 5.34 -14.64 -8.36
CA TYR A 94 4.94 -14.35 -9.75
C TYR A 94 5.94 -14.89 -10.77
N THR A 95 7.25 -14.82 -10.47
CA THR A 95 8.29 -15.44 -11.30
C THR A 95 8.06 -16.95 -11.43
N GLY A 96 7.74 -17.63 -10.34
CA GLY A 96 7.49 -19.07 -10.33
C GLY A 96 6.17 -19.47 -10.99
N GLN A 97 5.13 -18.65 -10.82
CA GLN A 97 3.80 -18.90 -11.38
C GLN A 97 3.73 -18.68 -12.88
N THR A 98 4.44 -17.66 -13.39
CA THR A 98 4.27 -17.19 -14.78
C THR A 98 4.50 -18.26 -15.83
N PRO A 99 5.63 -19.01 -15.85
CA PRO A 99 5.90 -19.95 -16.95
C PRO A 99 4.84 -21.07 -17.06
N PRO A 100 4.45 -21.75 -15.97
CA PRO A 100 3.38 -22.74 -16.01
C PRO A 100 2.01 -22.22 -16.44
N LEU A 101 1.61 -21.04 -15.96
CA LEU A 101 0.31 -20.48 -16.26
C LEU A 101 0.22 -20.05 -17.71
N VAL A 102 1.21 -19.28 -18.17
CA VAL A 102 1.29 -18.77 -19.54
C VAL A 102 1.44 -19.88 -20.59
N THR A 103 2.05 -21.01 -20.21
CA THR A 103 2.15 -22.18 -21.10
C THR A 103 0.78 -22.85 -21.29
N ARG A 104 -0.02 -22.93 -20.23
CA ARG A 104 -1.37 -23.55 -20.28
C ARG A 104 -2.42 -22.62 -20.84
N ASP A 105 -2.33 -21.33 -20.50
CA ASP A 105 -3.23 -20.29 -20.94
C ASP A 105 -2.43 -19.03 -21.34
N PRO A 106 -2.08 -18.89 -22.63
CA PRO A 106 -1.35 -17.73 -23.12
C PRO A 106 -2.07 -16.39 -22.93
N SER A 107 -3.39 -16.39 -22.69
CA SER A 107 -4.15 -15.16 -22.45
C SER A 107 -3.78 -14.48 -21.12
N LEU A 108 -3.21 -15.23 -20.17
CA LEU A 108 -2.75 -14.70 -18.88
C LEU A 108 -1.43 -13.91 -18.96
N ARG A 109 -0.74 -13.92 -20.11
CA ARG A 109 0.56 -13.22 -20.27
C ARG A 109 0.52 -11.74 -19.85
N PRO A 110 -0.45 -10.93 -20.29
CA PRO A 110 -0.48 -9.51 -19.96
C PRO A 110 -0.70 -9.30 -18.46
N LEU A 111 -1.60 -10.08 -17.85
CA LEU A 111 -1.89 -10.03 -16.42
C LEU A 111 -0.66 -10.39 -15.58
N MET A 112 -0.07 -11.56 -15.83
CA MET A 112 1.10 -12.01 -15.07
C MET A 112 2.29 -11.05 -15.21
N LYS A 113 2.47 -10.47 -16.40
CA LYS A 113 3.49 -9.45 -16.63
C LYS A 113 3.20 -8.16 -15.85
N HIS A 114 1.95 -7.71 -15.85
CA HIS A 114 1.55 -6.49 -15.15
C HIS A 114 1.81 -6.60 -13.64
N MET A 115 1.33 -7.68 -13.02
CA MET A 115 1.51 -7.92 -11.59
C MET A 115 3.00 -8.04 -11.23
N TYR A 116 3.77 -8.80 -12.02
CA TYR A 116 5.22 -8.92 -11.82
C TYR A 116 5.95 -7.57 -11.94
N ASP A 117 5.60 -6.73 -12.91
CA ASP A 117 6.26 -5.44 -13.12
C ASP A 117 6.01 -4.48 -11.93
N GLN A 118 4.81 -4.52 -11.33
CA GLN A 118 4.49 -3.79 -10.11
C GLN A 118 5.32 -4.30 -8.92
N GLU A 119 5.33 -5.60 -8.66
CA GLU A 119 6.14 -6.20 -7.59
C GLU A 119 7.63 -5.90 -7.72
N ALA A 120 8.16 -5.98 -8.94
CA ALA A 120 9.54 -5.61 -9.20
C ALA A 120 9.81 -4.13 -8.92
N ALA A 121 8.82 -3.25 -9.13
CA ALA A 121 8.91 -1.83 -8.78
C ALA A 121 8.83 -1.59 -7.27
N HIS A 122 7.96 -2.31 -6.56
CA HIS A 122 7.86 -2.27 -5.10
C HIS A 122 9.17 -2.74 -4.47
N LEU A 123 9.71 -3.88 -4.91
CA LEU A 123 10.99 -4.41 -4.45
C LEU A 123 12.14 -3.42 -4.67
N ARG A 124 12.20 -2.77 -5.84
CA ARG A 124 13.20 -1.70 -6.08
C ARG A 124 13.04 -0.54 -5.10
N THR A 125 11.82 -0.13 -4.83
CA THR A 125 11.50 0.95 -3.87
C THR A 125 12.00 0.58 -2.47
N PHE A 126 11.70 -0.63 -1.99
CA PHE A 126 12.13 -1.04 -0.65
C PHE A 126 13.61 -1.31 -0.56
N ASN A 127 14.26 -1.84 -1.61
CA ASN A 127 15.72 -1.96 -1.66
C ASN A 127 16.40 -0.60 -1.50
N ASP A 128 15.89 0.44 -2.16
CA ASP A 128 16.39 1.81 -2.00
C ASP A 128 16.12 2.36 -0.59
N LEU A 129 14.93 2.13 -0.02
CA LEU A 129 14.61 2.56 1.35
C LEU A 129 15.50 1.89 2.39
N ILE A 130 15.67 0.56 2.34
CA ILE A 130 16.53 -0.14 3.32
C ILE A 130 17.99 0.30 3.19
N TYR A 131 18.46 0.59 1.97
CA TYR A 131 19.81 1.10 1.73
C TYR A 131 19.97 2.51 2.30
N ARG A 132 19.06 3.44 1.96
CA ARG A 132 19.06 4.83 2.43
C ARG A 132 19.07 4.91 3.95
N HIS A 133 18.25 4.09 4.60
CA HIS A 133 18.08 4.10 6.06
C HIS A 133 19.01 3.13 6.80
N ARG A 134 19.93 2.45 6.09
CA ARG A 134 20.85 1.46 6.65
C ARG A 134 20.15 0.35 7.44
N VAL A 135 18.96 -0.03 7.00
CA VAL A 135 18.20 -1.15 7.54
C VAL A 135 18.78 -2.44 6.98
N ARG A 136 19.12 -3.38 7.86
CA ARG A 136 19.61 -4.70 7.44
C ARG A 136 18.42 -5.54 6.94
N PRO A 137 18.51 -6.18 5.75
CA PRO A 137 17.55 -7.20 5.33
C PRO A 137 17.45 -8.33 6.36
N THR A 138 16.36 -9.09 6.30
CA THR A 138 16.19 -10.26 7.17
C THR A 138 17.25 -11.32 6.90
N ALA A 139 17.81 -11.91 7.96
CA ALA A 139 18.76 -13.01 7.83
C ALA A 139 18.17 -14.26 7.13
N LEU A 140 16.84 -14.38 7.12
CA LEU A 140 16.12 -15.50 6.50
C LEU A 140 15.87 -15.32 5.00
N TYR A 141 16.42 -14.26 4.39
CA TYR A 141 16.30 -13.97 2.96
C TYR A 141 16.51 -15.21 2.05
N PRO A 142 17.54 -16.06 2.24
CA PRO A 142 17.73 -17.23 1.38
C PRO A 142 16.60 -18.27 1.53
N LEU A 143 16.11 -18.47 2.76
CA LEU A 143 15.03 -19.41 3.03
C LEU A 143 13.73 -18.93 2.40
N TRP A 144 13.38 -17.65 2.59
CA TRP A 144 12.18 -17.04 2.01
C TRP A 144 12.21 -17.07 0.50
N SER A 145 13.37 -16.87 -0.12
CA SER A 145 13.52 -16.96 -1.57
C SER A 145 13.14 -18.35 -2.11
N VAL A 146 13.67 -19.41 -1.49
CA VAL A 146 13.36 -20.79 -1.88
C VAL A 146 11.88 -21.11 -1.66
N MET A 147 11.34 -20.73 -0.51
CA MET A 147 9.94 -20.99 -0.17
C MET A 147 8.97 -20.25 -1.11
N ALA A 148 9.25 -18.99 -1.44
CA ALA A 148 8.43 -18.18 -2.34
C ALA A 148 8.44 -18.74 -3.78
N SER A 149 9.60 -19.05 -4.32
CA SER A 149 9.70 -19.67 -5.66
C SER A 149 9.02 -21.03 -5.72
N GLY A 150 9.19 -21.86 -4.69
CA GLY A 150 8.53 -23.17 -4.58
C GLY A 150 7.02 -23.06 -4.48
N LEU A 151 6.52 -22.11 -3.69
CA LEU A 151 5.09 -21.83 -3.56
C LEU A 151 4.48 -21.38 -4.89
N GLY A 152 5.12 -20.41 -5.57
CA GLY A 152 4.65 -19.92 -6.86
C GLY A 152 4.61 -21.00 -7.93
N TRP A 153 5.72 -21.74 -8.09
CA TRP A 153 5.77 -22.83 -9.06
C TRP A 153 4.79 -23.96 -8.73
N GLY A 154 4.71 -24.37 -7.45
CA GLY A 154 3.86 -25.45 -6.99
C GLY A 154 2.37 -25.16 -7.20
N THR A 155 1.92 -23.96 -6.84
CA THR A 155 0.52 -23.55 -7.02
C THR A 155 0.13 -23.44 -8.49
N ALA A 156 1.03 -22.94 -9.34
CA ALA A 156 0.81 -22.89 -10.78
C ALA A 156 0.88 -24.26 -11.48
N MET A 157 1.54 -25.26 -10.88
CA MET A 157 1.42 -26.65 -11.32
C MET A 157 0.03 -27.24 -11.04
N LEU A 158 -0.59 -26.84 -9.93
CA LEU A 158 -1.94 -27.30 -9.55
C LEU A 158 -3.05 -26.67 -10.40
N GLY A 159 -2.82 -25.50 -10.97
CA GLY A 159 -3.74 -24.87 -11.92
C GLY A 159 -3.82 -23.35 -11.77
N LYS A 160 -4.60 -22.71 -12.66
CA LYS A 160 -4.84 -21.27 -12.62
C LYS A 160 -5.50 -20.86 -11.31
N GLU A 161 -6.55 -21.57 -10.94
CA GLU A 161 -7.37 -21.30 -9.75
C GLU A 161 -6.52 -21.41 -8.47
N ALA A 162 -5.65 -22.41 -8.38
CA ALA A 162 -4.76 -22.58 -7.23
C ALA A 162 -3.68 -21.49 -7.15
N ALA A 163 -3.13 -21.06 -8.30
CA ALA A 163 -2.20 -19.95 -8.36
C ALA A 163 -2.86 -18.62 -7.95
N MET A 164 -4.08 -18.36 -8.45
CA MET A 164 -4.83 -17.16 -8.08
C MET A 164 -5.27 -17.21 -6.61
N ALA A 165 -5.63 -18.37 -6.06
CA ALA A 165 -5.90 -18.53 -4.63
C ALA A 165 -4.65 -18.27 -3.78
N CYS A 166 -3.46 -18.63 -4.27
CA CYS A 166 -2.20 -18.28 -3.63
C CYS A 166 -2.00 -16.76 -3.61
N THR A 167 -2.18 -16.09 -4.75
CA THR A 167 -2.13 -14.63 -4.83
C THR A 167 -3.11 -13.99 -3.86
N GLU A 168 -4.40 -14.37 -3.90
CA GLU A 168 -5.43 -13.85 -3.01
C GLU A 168 -5.02 -13.97 -1.53
N ALA A 169 -4.48 -15.12 -1.14
CA ALA A 169 -4.02 -15.38 0.22
C ALA A 169 -2.82 -14.50 0.64
N VAL A 170 -1.85 -14.33 -0.26
CA VAL A 170 -0.64 -13.53 -0.01
C VAL A 170 -1.00 -12.05 0.09
N GLU A 171 -1.72 -11.52 -0.89
CA GLU A 171 -2.05 -10.08 -0.93
C GLU A 171 -3.02 -9.68 0.19
N THR A 172 -3.87 -10.59 0.65
CA THR A 172 -4.68 -10.36 1.85
C THR A 172 -3.81 -10.07 3.08
N GLU A 173 -2.74 -10.84 3.29
CA GLU A 173 -1.87 -10.66 4.46
C GLU A 173 -0.90 -9.49 4.28
N ILE A 174 -0.37 -9.27 3.07
CA ILE A 174 0.48 -8.11 2.74
C ILE A 174 -0.31 -6.80 2.87
N GLY A 175 -1.49 -6.71 2.26
CA GLY A 175 -2.36 -5.54 2.37
C GLY A 175 -2.81 -5.28 3.82
N GLY A 176 -3.02 -6.33 4.61
CA GLY A 176 -3.27 -6.24 6.05
C GLY A 176 -2.07 -5.64 6.81
N HIS A 177 -0.86 -6.07 6.47
CA HIS A 177 0.39 -5.57 7.06
C HIS A 177 0.62 -4.08 6.75
N TYR A 178 0.43 -3.67 5.48
CA TYR A 178 0.50 -2.26 5.10
C TYR A 178 -0.49 -1.38 5.85
N ASN A 179 -1.75 -1.83 5.98
CA ASN A 179 -2.77 -1.09 6.71
C ASN A 179 -2.39 -0.89 8.19
N ALA A 180 -1.82 -1.90 8.83
CA ALA A 180 -1.33 -1.78 10.21
C ALA A 180 -0.18 -0.78 10.32
N GLN A 181 0.79 -0.82 9.39
CA GLN A 181 1.90 0.13 9.37
C GLN A 181 1.43 1.57 9.17
N ILE A 182 0.61 1.81 8.14
CA ILE A 182 0.10 3.15 7.82
C ILE A 182 -0.66 3.71 9.01
N ARG A 183 -1.49 2.90 9.68
CA ARG A 183 -2.20 3.32 10.90
C ARG A 183 -1.22 3.79 11.98
N ARG A 184 -0.20 2.98 12.27
CA ARG A 184 0.81 3.33 13.30
C ARG A 184 1.57 4.61 12.96
N LEU A 185 1.92 4.81 11.68
CA LEU A 185 2.59 6.03 11.23
C LEU A 185 1.71 7.27 11.36
N LEU A 186 0.40 7.15 11.11
CA LEU A 186 -0.55 8.26 11.26
C LEU A 186 -0.83 8.60 12.72
N GLU A 187 -0.84 7.61 13.62
CA GLU A 187 -0.87 7.83 15.06
C GLU A 187 0.35 8.63 15.51
N MET A 188 1.55 8.24 15.07
CA MET A 188 2.79 8.98 15.36
C MET A 188 2.73 10.43 14.87
N VAL A 189 2.22 10.65 13.65
CA VAL A 189 2.03 12.00 13.09
C VAL A 189 1.07 12.81 13.95
N SER A 190 -0.06 12.22 14.34
CA SER A 190 -1.08 12.90 15.15
C SER A 190 -0.54 13.29 16.53
N GLU A 191 0.26 12.41 17.16
CA GLU A 191 0.96 12.69 18.42
C GLU A 191 1.95 13.85 18.26
N TRP A 192 2.75 13.87 17.19
CA TRP A 192 3.71 14.94 16.93
C TRP A 192 3.04 16.29 16.68
N GLU A 193 1.97 16.31 15.89
CA GLU A 193 1.19 17.51 15.60
C GLU A 193 0.51 18.05 16.87
N ALA A 194 -0.04 17.18 17.71
CA ALA A 194 -0.62 17.55 19.00
C ALA A 194 0.41 18.17 19.97
N GLU A 195 1.66 17.72 19.90
CA GLU A 195 2.77 18.29 20.65
C GLU A 195 3.35 19.58 20.03
N GLY A 196 2.88 19.97 18.84
CA GLY A 196 3.29 21.16 18.09
C GLY A 196 4.53 21.00 17.23
N TYR A 197 4.93 19.76 16.90
CA TYR A 197 6.05 19.47 16.00
C TYR A 197 5.59 19.34 14.55
N GLU A 198 6.47 19.71 13.62
CA GLU A 198 6.26 19.51 12.20
C GLU A 198 6.65 18.09 11.74
N VAL A 199 5.86 17.53 10.82
CA VAL A 199 6.18 16.26 10.15
C VAL A 199 7.09 16.53 8.96
N GLY A 200 8.28 15.94 8.96
CA GLY A 200 9.24 16.09 7.85
C GLY A 200 8.72 15.51 6.53
N ALA A 201 9.11 16.13 5.41
CA ALA A 201 8.73 15.71 4.05
C ALA A 201 9.00 14.22 3.78
N GLU A 202 10.19 13.73 4.12
CA GLU A 202 10.59 12.33 3.98
C GLU A 202 9.60 11.35 4.66
N PHE A 203 9.08 11.72 5.83
CA PHE A 203 8.12 10.88 6.55
C PHE A 203 6.75 10.86 5.85
N ARG A 204 6.33 12.00 5.29
CA ARG A 204 5.11 12.10 4.48
C ARG A 204 5.25 11.30 3.19
N ASP A 205 6.41 11.37 2.54
CA ASP A 205 6.71 10.62 1.32
C ASP A 205 6.71 9.11 1.57
N LEU A 206 7.23 8.67 2.72
CA LEU A 206 7.13 7.27 3.15
C LEU A 206 5.67 6.85 3.30
N ILE A 207 4.83 7.60 4.03
CA ILE A 207 3.40 7.27 4.19
C ILE A 207 2.70 7.19 2.83
N ASN A 208 2.96 8.15 1.94
CA ASN A 208 2.37 8.17 0.61
C ASN A 208 2.82 6.97 -0.24
N THR A 209 4.10 6.61 -0.14
CA THR A 209 4.65 5.42 -0.81
C THR A 209 3.97 4.15 -0.32
N LEU A 210 3.83 3.97 1.00
CA LEU A 210 3.16 2.80 1.58
C LEU A 210 1.67 2.73 1.20
N ARG A 211 0.98 3.88 1.12
CA ARG A 211 -0.42 3.93 0.66
C ARG A 211 -0.57 3.52 -0.79
N ARG A 212 0.31 4.03 -1.67
CA ARG A 212 0.30 3.68 -3.09
C ARG A 212 0.51 2.17 -3.27
N ILE A 213 1.54 1.62 -2.65
CA ILE A 213 1.86 0.18 -2.76
C ILE A 213 0.70 -0.65 -2.23
N ARG A 214 0.16 -0.33 -1.04
CA ARG A 214 -1.04 -1.00 -0.51
C ARG A 214 -2.21 -1.01 -1.51
N ASP A 215 -2.47 0.12 -2.17
CA ASP A 215 -3.59 0.22 -3.12
C ASP A 215 -3.33 -0.64 -4.37
N GLU A 216 -2.07 -0.75 -4.81
CA GLU A 216 -1.62 -1.68 -5.86
C GLU A 216 -1.76 -3.15 -5.41
N GLU A 217 -1.42 -3.51 -4.17
CA GLU A 217 -1.64 -4.88 -3.63
C GLU A 217 -3.12 -5.27 -3.59
N LEU A 218 -4.00 -4.32 -3.27
CA LEU A 218 -5.44 -4.56 -3.29
C LEU A 218 -5.96 -4.76 -4.72
N GLU A 219 -5.34 -4.11 -5.70
CA GLU A 219 -5.63 -4.37 -7.12
C GLU A 219 -5.25 -5.81 -7.50
N HIS A 220 -4.11 -6.31 -7.03
CA HIS A 220 -3.66 -7.70 -7.27
C HIS A 220 -4.62 -8.72 -6.67
N LEU A 221 -5.11 -8.44 -5.46
CA LEU A 221 -6.15 -9.23 -4.82
C LEU A 221 -7.43 -9.28 -5.66
N ASP A 222 -7.88 -8.14 -6.18
CA ASP A 222 -9.06 -8.05 -7.04
C ASP A 222 -8.86 -8.86 -8.33
N HIS A 223 -7.69 -8.73 -8.99
CA HIS A 223 -7.33 -9.53 -10.16
C HIS A 223 -7.39 -11.03 -9.88
N ALA A 224 -6.88 -11.48 -8.73
CA ALA A 224 -6.92 -12.89 -8.35
C ALA A 224 -8.36 -13.42 -8.20
N VAL A 225 -9.23 -12.65 -7.57
CA VAL A 225 -10.66 -13.00 -7.42
C VAL A 225 -11.36 -13.05 -8.77
N GLU A 226 -11.10 -12.08 -9.66
CA GLU A 226 -11.63 -12.03 -11.01
C GLU A 226 -11.17 -13.22 -11.87
N HIS A 227 -9.97 -13.75 -11.61
CA HIS A 227 -9.38 -14.89 -12.32
C HIS A 227 -9.60 -16.23 -11.61
N ASP A 228 -10.75 -16.37 -10.94
CA ASP A 228 -11.27 -17.62 -10.39
C ASP A 228 -10.54 -18.19 -9.16
N ALA A 229 -9.85 -17.37 -8.36
CA ALA A 229 -9.20 -17.83 -7.12
C ALA A 229 -10.13 -18.70 -6.24
N GLN A 230 -11.38 -18.26 -6.06
CA GLN A 230 -12.37 -18.95 -5.22
C GLN A 230 -12.82 -20.32 -5.74
N LYS A 231 -12.47 -20.68 -6.98
CA LYS A 231 -12.76 -22.00 -7.57
C LYS A 231 -11.68 -23.04 -7.26
N ALA A 232 -10.61 -22.69 -6.55
CA ALA A 232 -9.63 -23.67 -6.09
C ALA A 232 -10.29 -24.71 -5.17
N GLU A 233 -9.96 -25.99 -5.29
CA GLU A 233 -10.53 -27.04 -4.46
C GLU A 233 -9.44 -27.80 -3.69
N PRO A 234 -9.44 -27.79 -2.34
CA PRO A 234 -10.24 -26.96 -1.43
C PRO A 234 -9.61 -25.56 -1.17
N HIS A 235 -10.27 -24.50 -1.64
CA HIS A 235 -9.83 -23.09 -1.52
C HIS A 235 -9.52 -22.68 -0.07
N TRP A 236 -10.44 -22.92 0.85
CA TRP A 236 -10.31 -22.51 2.26
C TRP A 236 -9.06 -23.10 2.94
N LEU A 237 -8.69 -24.33 2.55
CA LEU A 237 -7.54 -25.02 3.12
C LEU A 237 -6.24 -24.47 2.52
N LEU A 238 -6.19 -24.32 1.20
CA LEU A 238 -5.04 -23.76 0.51
C LEU A 238 -4.74 -22.34 0.99
N THR A 239 -5.75 -21.46 0.95
CA THR A 239 -5.61 -20.08 1.43
C THR A 239 -5.33 -20.04 2.93
N GLY A 240 -5.97 -20.89 3.74
CA GLY A 240 -5.72 -20.96 5.18
C GLY A 240 -4.27 -21.28 5.52
N VAL A 241 -3.67 -22.28 4.86
CA VAL A 241 -2.27 -22.67 5.06
C VAL A 241 -1.32 -21.56 4.60
N ILE A 242 -1.54 -21.00 3.41
CA ILE A 242 -0.69 -19.93 2.87
C ILE A 242 -0.72 -18.71 3.78
N ARG A 243 -1.91 -18.26 4.18
CA ARG A 243 -2.07 -17.12 5.10
C ARG A 243 -1.39 -17.35 6.45
N ALA A 244 -1.47 -18.58 6.99
CA ALA A 244 -0.75 -18.93 8.21
C ALA A 244 0.78 -18.85 8.02
N GLY A 245 1.27 -19.33 6.86
CA GLY A 245 2.67 -19.19 6.47
C GLY A 245 3.13 -17.74 6.36
N CYS A 246 2.35 -16.88 5.69
CA CYS A 246 2.63 -15.45 5.56
C CYS A 246 2.72 -14.76 6.93
N ARG A 247 1.76 -15.00 7.84
CA ARG A 247 1.81 -14.45 9.21
C ARG A 247 3.05 -14.91 9.97
N GLY A 248 3.42 -16.19 9.83
CA GLY A 248 4.65 -16.72 10.41
C GLY A 248 5.88 -16.02 9.85
N ALA A 249 5.99 -15.88 8.54
CA ALA A 249 7.11 -15.22 7.87
C ALA A 249 7.25 -13.75 8.28
N ILE A 250 6.14 -13.01 8.38
CA ILE A 250 6.09 -11.63 8.89
C ILE A 250 6.62 -11.58 10.32
N TRP A 251 6.03 -12.38 11.21
CA TRP A 251 6.40 -12.39 12.63
C TRP A 251 7.88 -12.72 12.86
N VAL A 252 8.45 -13.66 12.10
CA VAL A 252 9.86 -13.99 12.21
C VAL A 252 10.72 -12.85 11.64
N SER A 253 10.39 -12.33 10.45
CA SER A 253 11.18 -11.30 9.76
C SER A 253 11.17 -9.95 10.49
N GLU A 254 10.17 -9.68 11.33
CA GLU A 254 10.19 -8.53 12.24
C GLU A 254 11.38 -8.56 13.22
N ARG A 255 11.87 -9.77 13.55
CA ARG A 255 12.84 -10.04 14.64
C ARG A 255 14.27 -10.33 14.15
N VAL A 256 14.44 -10.80 12.91
CA VAL A 256 15.73 -11.30 12.39
C VAL A 256 16.05 -10.79 10.98
#